data_AF-A0A7X3RWA2-F1
#
_entry.id   AF-A0A7X3RWA2-F1
#
_cell.length_a   1.000
_cell.length_b   1.000
_cell.length_c   1.000
_cell.angle_alpha   90.00
_cell.angle_beta   90.00
_cell.angle_gamma   90.00
#
_symmetry.space_group_name_H-M   'P 1'
#
loop_
_entity.id
_entity.type
_entity.pdbx_description
1 polymer ?
#
loop_
_entity_poly.entity_id
_entity_poly.type
_entity_poly.pdbx_seq_one_letter_code
_entity_poly.pdbx_strand_id
1 'polypeptide(L)'
;MGQTIDIGRRIELVPLDAHFGDISIGLYRQQDDSGPVYRVFTYSRREGVEDRIAFVVQAMEVLGGMEPAEGGRLRFHCGYAHQLAIKRVFLEACKLDPAGPVEPRPLQILDKKSGLQIQVLSEGDGVYRVTAHGEGKDRERRISFIAGGLMKLAEMDEVSGTLDQVAFPCGQEHDALVGLLLVRAPNVRAVLREQEAVASRGVLAAPSQQDG
;
A
#
# COMPACT_ATOMS: atom_id res chain seq x y z
N MET A 1 -32.07 -7.84 -14.44
CA MET A 1 -31.90 -6.47 -13.89
C MET A 1 -30.71 -6.51 -12.95
N GLY A 2 -29.55 -6.01 -13.39
CA GLY A 2 -28.37 -5.96 -12.53
C GLY A 2 -28.52 -4.80 -11.55
N GLN A 3 -28.60 -5.09 -10.25
CA GLN A 3 -28.44 -4.05 -9.23
C GLN A 3 -26.98 -3.59 -9.33
N THR A 4 -26.75 -2.40 -9.87
CA THR A 4 -25.44 -1.75 -9.80
C THR A 4 -25.23 -1.37 -8.34
N ILE A 5 -24.57 -2.24 -7.58
CA ILE A 5 -24.16 -1.95 -6.21
C ILE A 5 -23.16 -0.79 -6.30
N ASP A 6 -23.45 0.34 -5.66
CA ASP A 6 -22.48 1.42 -5.51
C ASP A 6 -21.37 0.99 -4.56
N ILE A 7 -20.29 0.46 -5.13
CA ILE A 7 -19.09 0.01 -4.43
C ILE A 7 -17.99 1.07 -4.40
N GLY A 8 -18.23 2.25 -4.98
CA GLY A 8 -17.28 3.37 -5.03
C GLY A 8 -16.27 3.34 -6.18
N ARG A 9 -15.27 4.23 -6.11
CA ARG A 9 -14.23 4.39 -7.13
C ARG A 9 -13.18 3.30 -6.99
N ARG A 10 -12.96 2.51 -8.05
CA ARG A 10 -11.87 1.52 -8.08
C ARG A 10 -10.51 2.18 -7.92
N ILE A 11 -9.74 1.69 -6.94
CA ILE A 11 -8.37 2.09 -6.65
C ILE A 11 -7.36 1.13 -7.29
N GLU A 12 -7.61 -0.18 -7.17
CA GLU A 12 -6.73 -1.23 -7.68
C GLU A 12 -7.53 -2.51 -7.99
N LEU A 13 -6.99 -3.38 -8.85
CA LEU A 13 -7.57 -4.67 -9.22
C LEU A 13 -6.49 -5.75 -9.34
N VAL A 14 -6.66 -6.84 -8.59
CA VAL A 14 -5.98 -8.11 -8.87
C VAL A 14 -6.89 -8.94 -9.77
N PRO A 15 -6.55 -9.12 -11.06
CA PRO A 15 -7.46 -9.78 -12.01
C PRO A 15 -7.57 -11.30 -11.75
N LEU A 16 -6.49 -11.93 -11.31
CA LEU A 16 -6.41 -13.35 -11.02
C LEU A 16 -5.76 -13.54 -9.65
N ASP A 17 -6.57 -13.83 -8.64
CA ASP A 17 -6.10 -14.12 -7.29
C ASP A 17 -5.41 -15.47 -7.23
N ALA A 18 -4.11 -15.46 -6.92
CA ALA A 18 -3.26 -16.65 -6.91
C ALA A 18 -3.63 -17.66 -5.80
N HIS A 19 -4.39 -17.22 -4.79
CA HIS A 19 -4.72 -18.02 -3.60
C HIS A 19 -6.17 -18.49 -3.57
N PHE A 20 -7.00 -18.09 -4.54
CA PHE A 20 -8.41 -18.50 -4.56
C PHE A 20 -9.00 -18.49 -5.97
N GLY A 21 -8.88 -19.62 -6.67
CA GLY A 21 -9.69 -19.94 -7.85
C GLY A 21 -9.69 -18.89 -8.96
N ASP A 22 -8.58 -18.17 -9.13
CA ASP A 22 -8.37 -17.16 -10.17
C ASP A 22 -9.46 -16.07 -10.22
N ILE A 23 -10.10 -15.77 -9.08
CA ILE A 23 -11.11 -14.72 -9.01
C ILE A 23 -10.46 -13.34 -9.15
N SER A 24 -11.20 -12.36 -9.64
CA SER A 24 -10.76 -10.97 -9.55
C SER A 24 -11.15 -10.38 -8.20
N ILE A 25 -10.21 -9.71 -7.53
CA ILE A 25 -10.44 -8.96 -6.28
C ILE A 25 -10.09 -7.50 -6.54
N GLY A 26 -10.99 -6.60 -6.22
CA GLY A 26 -10.81 -5.16 -6.36
C GLY A 26 -10.78 -4.43 -5.03
N LEU A 27 -9.99 -3.36 -4.98
CA LEU A 27 -10.03 -2.37 -3.91
C LEU A 27 -10.77 -1.13 -4.41
N TYR A 28 -11.76 -0.68 -3.65
CA TYR A 28 -12.57 0.47 -3.98
C TYR A 28 -12.52 1.51 -2.86
N ARG A 29 -12.53 2.79 -3.22
CA ARG A 29 -12.63 3.90 -2.30
C ARG A 29 -14.03 4.47 -2.33
N GLN A 30 -14.57 4.68 -1.14
CA GLN A 30 -15.77 5.45 -0.88
C GLN A 30 -15.41 6.61 0.07
N GLN A 31 -16.43 7.41 0.39
CA GLN A 31 -16.33 8.51 1.34
C GLN A 31 -17.46 8.34 2.35
N ASP A 32 -17.15 8.44 3.63
CA ASP A 32 -18.13 8.60 4.70
C ASP A 32 -17.91 9.94 5.43
N ASP A 33 -18.71 10.19 6.47
CA ASP A 33 -18.65 11.42 7.28
C ASP A 33 -17.30 11.61 7.99
N SER A 34 -16.55 10.52 8.20
CA SER A 34 -15.26 10.51 8.91
C SER A 34 -14.07 10.55 7.96
N GLY A 35 -14.24 10.30 6.67
CA GLY A 35 -13.16 10.36 5.70
C GLY A 35 -13.22 9.31 4.59
N PRO A 36 -12.08 9.10 3.91
CA PRO A 36 -11.91 8.03 2.95
C PRO A 36 -12.06 6.65 3.61
N VAL A 37 -12.90 5.80 3.03
CA VAL A 37 -13.03 4.40 3.44
C VAL A 37 -12.82 3.48 2.25
N TYR A 38 -12.32 2.28 2.53
CA TYR A 38 -11.87 1.33 1.54
C TYR A 38 -12.64 0.02 1.65
N ARG A 39 -13.04 -0.53 0.51
CA ARG A 39 -13.75 -1.81 0.42
C ARG A 39 -12.99 -2.78 -0.46
N VAL A 40 -12.69 -3.95 0.09
CA VAL A 40 -12.24 -5.11 -0.70
C VAL A 40 -13.48 -5.83 -1.20
N PHE A 41 -13.54 -6.11 -2.51
CA PHE A 41 -14.74 -6.68 -3.12
C PHE A 41 -14.42 -7.56 -4.32
N THR A 42 -15.27 -8.56 -4.57
CA THR A 42 -15.27 -9.39 -5.76
C THR A 42 -16.69 -9.65 -6.25
N TYR A 43 -16.88 -9.80 -7.56
CA TYR A 43 -18.15 -10.21 -8.15
C TYR A 43 -18.33 -11.74 -8.18
N SER A 44 -17.28 -12.49 -7.82
CA SER A 44 -17.35 -13.95 -7.76
C SER A 44 -18.36 -14.40 -6.71
N ARG A 45 -19.13 -15.45 -7.02
CA ARG A 45 -20.08 -16.10 -6.11
C ARG A 45 -19.65 -17.51 -5.72
N ARG A 46 -18.36 -17.83 -5.91
CA ARG A 46 -17.81 -19.14 -5.55
C ARG A 46 -17.92 -19.34 -4.04
N GLU A 47 -18.27 -20.54 -3.63
CA GLU A 47 -18.28 -20.93 -2.22
C GLU A 47 -16.88 -20.73 -1.61
N GLY A 48 -16.81 -20.15 -0.41
CA GLY A 48 -15.56 -19.81 0.29
C GLY A 48 -14.96 -18.43 -0.06
N VAL A 49 -15.59 -17.68 -0.97
CA VAL A 49 -15.07 -16.36 -1.37
C VAL A 49 -15.05 -15.34 -0.23
N GLU A 50 -16.04 -15.40 0.67
CA GLU A 50 -16.13 -14.49 1.81
C GLU A 50 -14.94 -14.66 2.76
N ASP A 51 -14.49 -15.90 3.00
CA ASP A 51 -13.31 -16.19 3.82
C ASP A 51 -12.05 -15.60 3.19
N ARG A 52 -11.92 -15.68 1.86
CA ARG A 52 -10.81 -15.07 1.13
C ARG A 52 -10.82 -13.55 1.25
N ILE A 53 -11.98 -12.92 1.10
CA ILE A 53 -12.11 -11.46 1.23
C ILE A 53 -11.82 -11.03 2.67
N ALA A 54 -12.35 -11.75 3.66
CA ALA A 54 -12.07 -11.50 5.08
C ALA A 54 -10.57 -11.60 5.40
N PHE A 55 -9.87 -12.59 4.86
CA PHE A 55 -8.42 -12.70 4.98
C PHE A 55 -7.70 -11.48 4.39
N VAL A 56 -8.07 -11.05 3.17
CA VAL A 56 -7.43 -9.88 2.54
C VAL A 56 -7.67 -8.62 3.38
N VAL A 57 -8.88 -8.42 3.91
CA VAL A 57 -9.20 -7.31 4.81
C VAL A 57 -8.33 -7.35 6.07
N GLN A 58 -8.27 -8.49 6.76
CA GLN A 58 -7.41 -8.68 7.94
C GLN A 58 -5.93 -8.43 7.63
N ALA A 59 -5.47 -8.89 6.46
CA ALA A 59 -4.10 -8.66 6.02
C ALA A 59 -3.80 -7.17 5.80
N MET A 60 -4.76 -6.41 5.27
CA MET A 60 -4.63 -4.96 5.11
C MET A 60 -4.62 -4.22 6.46
N GLU A 61 -5.39 -4.67 7.45
CA GLU A 61 -5.34 -4.12 8.82
C GLU A 61 -3.93 -4.24 9.40
N VAL A 62 -3.33 -5.44 9.33
CA VAL A 62 -2.01 -5.70 9.92
C VAL A 62 -0.87 -5.06 9.12
N LEU A 63 -0.87 -5.23 7.79
CA LEU A 63 0.22 -4.72 6.95
C LEU A 63 0.18 -3.20 6.78
N GLY A 64 -1.03 -2.62 6.78
CA GLY A 64 -1.23 -1.19 6.57
C GLY A 64 -1.42 -0.40 7.86
N GLY A 65 -1.63 -1.05 9.00
CA GLY A 65 -2.05 -0.39 10.24
C GLY A 65 -3.43 0.27 10.10
N MET A 66 -4.33 -0.39 9.38
CA MET A 66 -5.69 0.11 9.13
C MET A 66 -6.65 -0.38 10.21
N GLU A 67 -7.76 0.32 10.37
CA GLU A 67 -8.83 -0.05 11.28
C GLU A 67 -10.13 -0.38 10.53
N PRO A 68 -10.95 -1.30 11.09
CA PRO A 68 -12.26 -1.60 10.54
C PRO A 68 -13.18 -0.38 10.64
N ALA A 69 -13.94 -0.18 9.56
CA ALA A 69 -15.03 0.77 9.45
C ALA A 69 -16.35 0.01 9.24
N GLU A 70 -17.47 0.73 9.34
CA GLU A 70 -18.80 0.14 9.18
C GLU A 70 -18.95 -0.62 7.85
N GLY A 71 -19.73 -1.71 7.85
CA GLY A 71 -20.04 -2.46 6.63
C GLY A 71 -18.86 -3.18 5.99
N GLY A 72 -17.87 -3.61 6.80
CA GLY A 72 -16.71 -4.37 6.34
C GLY A 72 -15.71 -3.54 5.53
N ARG A 73 -15.69 -2.22 5.77
CA ARG A 73 -14.75 -1.28 5.16
C ARG A 73 -13.51 -1.11 6.04
N LEU A 74 -12.49 -0.47 5.51
CA LEU A 74 -11.25 -0.12 6.20
C LEU A 74 -10.97 1.37 6.10
N ARG A 75 -10.28 1.95 7.09
CA ARG A 75 -9.75 3.31 7.02
C ARG A 75 -8.39 3.41 7.69
N PHE A 76 -7.66 4.48 7.37
CA PHE A 76 -6.53 4.90 8.20
C PHE A 76 -7.05 5.74 9.36
N HIS A 77 -6.52 5.50 10.57
CA HIS A 77 -6.93 6.22 11.79
C HIS A 77 -6.77 7.75 11.67
N CYS A 78 -5.81 8.20 10.85
CA CYS A 78 -5.52 9.61 10.63
C CYS A 78 -6.56 10.34 9.74
N GLY A 79 -7.50 9.62 9.12
CA GLY A 79 -8.49 10.17 8.19
C GLY A 79 -7.95 10.59 6.83
N TYR A 80 -6.65 10.42 6.57
CA TYR A 80 -6.04 10.70 5.26
C TYR A 80 -6.16 9.51 4.31
N ALA A 81 -6.15 9.80 3.01
CA ALA A 81 -6.35 8.77 1.99
C ALA A 81 -5.12 7.86 1.79
N HIS A 82 -3.90 8.39 1.79
CA HIS A 82 -2.66 7.66 1.48
C HIS A 82 -2.79 6.77 0.22
N GLN A 83 -3.16 7.37 -0.92
CA GLN A 83 -3.61 6.63 -2.11
C GLN A 83 -2.54 5.75 -2.75
N LEU A 84 -1.28 6.18 -2.77
CA LEU A 84 -0.20 5.34 -3.29
C LEU A 84 0.11 4.17 -2.35
N ALA A 85 0.05 4.42 -1.04
CA ALA A 85 0.40 3.46 -0.03
C ALA A 85 -0.66 2.35 0.08
N ILE A 86 -1.96 2.71 0.10
CA ILE A 86 -3.06 1.75 0.20
C ILE A 86 -3.10 0.74 -0.96
N LYS A 87 -2.75 1.18 -2.18
CA LYS A 87 -2.59 0.29 -3.33
C LYS A 87 -1.57 -0.80 -3.04
N ARG A 88 -0.44 -0.43 -2.44
CA ARG A 88 0.62 -1.37 -2.10
C ARG A 88 0.18 -2.31 -0.98
N VAL A 89 -0.50 -1.80 0.05
CA VAL A 89 -1.07 -2.61 1.13
C VAL A 89 -1.98 -3.70 0.54
N PHE A 90 -2.92 -3.32 -0.32
CA PHE A 90 -3.83 -4.27 -0.98
C PHE A 90 -3.09 -5.30 -1.85
N LEU A 91 -2.16 -4.86 -2.69
CA LEU A 91 -1.40 -5.77 -3.57
C LEU A 91 -0.54 -6.76 -2.79
N GLU A 92 0.03 -6.36 -1.65
CA GLU A 92 0.80 -7.28 -0.80
C GLU A 92 -0.12 -8.19 0.02
N ALA A 93 -1.27 -7.70 0.50
CA ALA A 93 -2.28 -8.52 1.18
C ALA A 93 -2.79 -9.65 0.28
N CYS A 94 -3.12 -9.35 -0.99
CA CYS A 94 -3.53 -10.37 -1.95
C CYS A 94 -2.44 -11.41 -2.25
N LYS A 95 -1.15 -11.10 -2.04
CA LYS A 95 -0.04 -12.05 -2.28
C LYS A 95 0.22 -12.97 -1.10
N LEU A 96 -0.25 -12.64 0.11
CA LEU A 96 -0.02 -13.47 1.28
C LEU A 96 -0.75 -14.80 1.18
N ASP A 97 -0.05 -15.86 1.60
CA ASP A 97 -0.61 -17.19 1.79
C ASP A 97 -1.62 -17.16 2.95
N PRO A 98 -2.89 -17.53 2.72
CA PRO A 98 -3.91 -17.59 3.77
C PRO A 98 -3.59 -18.51 4.94
N ALA A 99 -2.72 -19.51 4.75
CA ALA A 99 -2.31 -20.43 5.80
C ALA A 99 -1.14 -19.89 6.66
N GLY A 100 -0.50 -18.81 6.23
CA GLY A 100 0.63 -18.19 6.91
C GLY A 100 0.22 -17.11 7.92
N PRO A 101 1.11 -16.78 8.88
CA PRO A 101 0.87 -15.65 9.77
C PRO A 101 0.91 -14.33 8.98
N VAL A 102 0.02 -13.42 9.36
CA VAL A 102 0.05 -12.04 8.90
C VAL A 102 0.70 -11.20 9.99
N GLU A 103 1.88 -10.65 9.70
CA GLU A 103 2.65 -9.83 10.63
C GLU A 103 3.07 -8.51 9.99
N PRO A 104 3.14 -7.42 10.78
CA PRO A 104 3.71 -6.17 10.31
C PRO A 104 5.15 -6.38 9.81
N ARG A 105 5.54 -5.64 8.79
CA ARG A 105 6.92 -5.68 8.30
C ARG A 105 7.81 -4.84 9.22
N PRO A 106 9.05 -5.30 9.51
CA PRO A 106 9.96 -4.55 10.36
C PRO A 106 10.36 -3.22 9.68
N LEU A 107 10.64 -2.21 10.50
CA LEU A 107 11.27 -0.96 10.07
C LEU A 107 12.78 -1.11 9.80
N GLN A 108 13.22 -2.31 9.43
CA GLN A 108 14.62 -2.63 9.17
C GLN A 108 14.72 -3.68 8.07
N ILE A 109 15.66 -3.48 7.14
CA ILE A 109 15.94 -4.41 6.04
C ILE A 109 17.44 -4.49 5.75
N LEU A 110 17.86 -5.61 5.15
CA LEU A 110 19.15 -5.70 4.47
C LEU A 110 19.01 -5.19 3.03
N ASP A 111 19.66 -4.08 2.70
CA ASP A 111 19.75 -3.63 1.32
C ASP A 111 20.83 -4.42 0.57
N LYS A 112 20.41 -5.47 -0.12
CA LYS A 112 21.30 -6.37 -0.88
C LYS A 112 22.19 -5.65 -1.90
N LYS A 113 21.81 -4.46 -2.36
CA LYS A 113 22.59 -3.70 -3.36
C LYS A 113 23.83 -3.05 -2.75
N SER A 114 23.71 -2.47 -1.55
CA SER A 114 24.82 -1.80 -0.86
C SER A 114 25.50 -2.69 0.20
N GLY A 115 24.80 -3.74 0.67
CA GLY A 115 25.20 -4.55 1.82
C GLY A 115 24.92 -3.88 3.16
N LEU A 116 24.27 -2.72 3.19
CA LEU A 116 23.95 -1.99 4.42
C LEU A 116 22.67 -2.53 5.06
N GLN A 117 22.65 -2.53 6.39
CA GLN A 117 21.41 -2.64 7.13
C GLN A 117 20.75 -1.28 7.21
N ILE A 118 19.59 -1.14 6.58
CA ILE A 118 18.79 0.08 6.60
C ILE A 118 17.78 -0.04 7.73
N GLN A 119 17.67 0.99 8.55
CA GLN A 119 16.67 1.11 9.60
C GLN A 119 15.90 2.42 9.41
N VAL A 120 14.63 2.43 9.77
CA VAL A 120 13.79 3.61 9.78
C VAL A 120 13.29 3.81 11.21
N LEU A 121 13.45 5.01 11.74
CA LEU A 121 13.08 5.38 13.10
C LEU A 121 11.96 6.41 13.04
N SER A 122 10.87 6.19 13.77
CA SER A 122 9.88 7.25 14.00
C SER A 122 10.48 8.30 14.94
N GLU A 123 10.32 9.57 14.60
CA GLU A 123 10.71 10.71 15.44
C GLU A 123 9.49 11.47 16.00
N GLY A 124 8.28 10.93 15.82
CA GLY A 124 7.02 11.57 16.16
C GLY A 124 6.49 12.50 15.05
N ASP A 125 5.26 12.98 15.21
CA ASP A 125 4.58 13.89 14.28
C ASP A 125 4.59 13.41 12.81
N GLY A 126 4.56 12.09 12.60
CA GLY A 126 4.63 11.47 11.27
C GLY A 126 5.99 11.56 10.58
N VAL A 127 7.03 12.01 11.27
CA VAL A 127 8.42 12.11 10.78
C VAL A 127 9.16 10.80 10.97
N TYR A 128 9.86 10.37 9.93
CA TYR A 128 10.68 9.17 9.92
C TYR A 128 12.10 9.47 9.45
N ARG A 129 13.11 9.04 10.22
CA ARG A 129 14.52 9.10 9.85
C ARG A 129 15.01 7.76 9.33
N VAL A 130 15.67 7.78 8.17
CA VAL A 130 16.37 6.64 7.59
C VAL A 130 17.83 6.64 8.07
N THR A 131 18.26 5.54 8.68
CA THR A 131 19.65 5.31 9.07
C THR A 131 20.21 4.07 8.37
N ALA A 132 21.53 3.96 8.34
CA ALA A 132 22.20 2.80 7.75
C ALA A 132 23.43 2.39 8.56
N HIS A 133 23.56 1.09 8.80
CA HIS A 133 24.62 0.49 9.59
C HIS A 133 25.38 -0.58 8.78
N GLY A 134 26.62 -0.87 9.19
CA GLY A 134 27.52 -1.85 8.55
C GLY A 134 28.57 -1.24 7.61
N GLU A 135 29.40 -2.10 7.03
CA GLU A 135 30.58 -1.75 6.21
C GLU A 135 30.28 -1.60 4.70
N GLY A 136 29.00 -1.51 4.33
CA GLY A 136 28.58 -1.32 2.94
C GLY A 136 29.00 0.04 2.35
N LYS A 137 28.93 0.15 1.03
CA LYS A 137 29.39 1.34 0.28
C LYS A 137 28.33 2.45 0.24
N ASP A 138 28.77 3.68 0.00
CA ASP A 138 27.94 4.84 -0.32
C ASP A 138 26.80 5.12 0.67
N ARG A 139 27.06 4.98 1.98
CA ARG A 139 26.05 5.04 3.06
C ARG A 139 25.11 6.23 2.95
N GLU A 140 25.63 7.45 2.91
CA GLU A 140 24.85 8.69 2.86
C GLU A 140 23.97 8.78 1.60
N ARG A 141 24.54 8.43 0.45
CA ARG A 141 23.81 8.36 -0.82
C ARG A 141 22.72 7.29 -0.76
N ARG A 142 22.96 6.19 -0.04
CA ARG A 142 21.96 5.14 0.10
C ARG A 142 20.82 5.54 1.01
N ILE A 143 21.11 6.18 2.14
CA ILE A 143 20.11 6.77 3.04
C ILE A 143 19.18 7.71 2.26
N SER A 144 19.74 8.70 1.55
CA SER A 144 18.93 9.64 0.78
C SER A 144 18.14 9.01 -0.35
N PHE A 145 18.68 7.96 -0.98
CA PHE A 145 17.93 7.19 -1.97
C PHE A 145 16.72 6.47 -1.36
N ILE A 146 16.87 5.88 -0.17
CA ILE A 146 15.78 5.18 0.51
C ILE A 146 14.72 6.16 0.98
N ALA A 147 15.12 7.28 1.59
CA ALA A 147 14.21 8.37 1.98
C ALA A 147 13.38 8.85 0.76
N GLY A 148 14.05 9.17 -0.35
CA GLY A 148 13.37 9.52 -1.60
C GLY A 148 12.53 8.39 -2.21
N GLY A 149 12.84 7.14 -1.88
CA GLY A 149 12.02 5.98 -2.21
C GLY A 149 10.70 6.00 -1.44
N LEU A 150 10.75 6.23 -0.12
CA LEU A 150 9.57 6.30 0.74
C LEU A 150 8.64 7.46 0.36
N MET A 151 9.18 8.66 0.08
CA MET A 151 8.39 9.81 -0.41
C MET A 151 7.52 9.44 -1.61
N LYS A 152 8.12 8.77 -2.60
CA LYS A 152 7.44 8.37 -3.84
C LYS A 152 6.44 7.23 -3.66
N LEU A 153 6.58 6.43 -2.62
CA LEU A 153 5.73 5.26 -2.37
C LEU A 153 4.55 5.58 -1.44
N ALA A 154 4.71 6.52 -0.52
CA ALA A 154 3.74 6.81 0.53
C ALA A 154 3.14 8.23 0.50
N GLU A 155 3.48 9.05 -0.51
CA GLU A 155 3.04 10.46 -0.58
C GLU A 155 3.57 11.26 0.63
N MET A 156 4.81 10.98 1.04
CA MET A 156 5.49 11.70 2.13
C MET A 156 6.23 12.91 1.57
N ASP A 157 6.34 13.94 2.41
CA ASP A 157 7.06 15.16 2.13
C ASP A 157 8.51 15.10 2.60
N GLU A 158 9.34 15.92 1.97
CA GLU A 158 10.72 16.16 2.40
C GLU A 158 10.72 17.02 3.68
N VAL A 159 11.54 16.65 4.66
CA VAL A 159 11.79 17.52 5.82
C VAL A 159 12.93 18.48 5.49
N SER A 160 12.61 19.77 5.44
CA SER A 160 13.51 20.83 4.99
C SER A 160 14.88 20.78 5.67
N GLY A 161 15.94 20.80 4.85
CA GLY A 161 17.33 20.81 5.33
C GLY A 161 17.90 19.44 5.68
N THR A 162 17.17 18.36 5.41
CA THR A 162 17.61 16.98 5.64
C THR A 162 17.44 16.13 4.39
N LEU A 163 18.28 15.10 4.25
CA LEU A 163 18.18 14.13 3.15
C LEU A 163 17.83 12.72 3.64
N ASP A 164 17.76 12.54 4.96
CA ASP A 164 17.53 11.28 5.63
C ASP A 164 16.16 11.22 6.33
N GLN A 165 15.40 12.32 6.36
CA GLN A 165 14.06 12.36 6.94
C GLN A 165 12.96 12.55 5.88
N VAL A 166 11.80 11.99 6.19
CA VAL A 166 10.56 12.13 5.41
C VAL A 166 9.39 12.24 6.39
N ALA A 167 8.32 12.94 6.01
CA ALA A 167 7.17 13.15 6.89
C ALA A 167 5.85 12.82 6.20
N PHE A 168 4.92 12.16 6.89
CA PHE A 168 3.55 12.10 6.41
C PHE A 168 2.86 13.46 6.57
N PRO A 169 2.14 13.96 5.54
CA PRO A 169 1.45 15.25 5.63
C PRO A 169 0.29 15.26 6.63
N CYS A 170 -0.16 14.09 7.10
CA CYS A 170 -1.18 13.96 8.15
C CYS A 170 -0.62 14.18 9.57
N GLY A 171 0.71 14.21 9.74
CA GLY A 171 1.36 14.37 11.04
C GLY A 171 1.22 13.17 11.99
N GLN A 172 0.80 12.02 11.48
CA GLN A 172 0.52 10.81 12.28
C GLN A 172 1.50 9.68 11.93
N GLU A 173 1.75 8.80 12.90
CA GLU A 173 2.60 7.61 12.71
C GLU A 173 1.87 6.50 11.94
N HIS A 174 2.62 5.85 11.04
CA HIS A 174 2.17 4.77 10.17
C HIS A 174 3.25 3.67 10.05
N ASP A 175 3.77 3.17 11.18
CA ASP A 175 4.90 2.22 11.22
C ASP A 175 4.68 0.96 10.37
N ALA A 176 3.50 0.35 10.43
CA ALA A 176 3.17 -0.83 9.62
C ALA A 176 3.30 -0.53 8.11
N LEU A 177 2.80 0.64 7.70
CA LEU A 177 2.86 1.12 6.32
C LEU A 177 4.32 1.39 5.91
N VAL A 178 5.10 2.07 6.75
CA VAL A 178 6.51 2.36 6.48
C VAL A 178 7.31 1.07 6.36
N GLY A 179 7.11 0.12 7.28
CA GLY A 179 7.75 -1.20 7.24
C GLY A 179 7.43 -1.94 5.95
N LEU A 180 6.15 -1.92 5.53
CA LEU A 180 5.72 -2.55 4.28
C LEU A 180 6.43 -1.93 3.06
N LEU A 181 6.50 -0.61 3.00
CA LEU A 181 7.08 0.13 1.87
C LEU A 181 8.61 0.08 1.86
N LEU A 182 9.24 -0.03 3.02
CA LEU A 182 10.69 -0.07 3.16
C LEU A 182 11.31 -1.22 2.35
N VAL A 183 10.68 -2.39 2.31
CA VAL A 183 11.13 -3.54 1.51
C VAL A 183 11.26 -3.21 0.01
N ARG A 184 10.49 -2.23 -0.47
CA ARG A 184 10.43 -1.80 -1.87
C ARG A 184 11.25 -0.55 -2.16
N ALA A 185 11.48 0.31 -1.17
CA ALA A 185 12.24 1.55 -1.32
C ALA A 185 13.62 1.38 -1.99
N PRO A 186 14.43 0.33 -1.69
CA PRO A 186 15.69 0.03 -2.39
C PRO A 186 15.59 -0.04 -3.92
N ASN A 187 14.42 -0.42 -4.42
CA ASN A 187 14.11 -0.69 -5.81
C ASN A 187 12.98 0.20 -6.36
N VAL A 188 12.77 1.40 -5.77
CA VAL A 188 11.64 2.29 -6.08
C VAL A 188 11.46 2.54 -7.59
N ARG A 189 12.54 2.67 -8.36
CA ARG A 189 12.46 2.90 -9.82
C ARG A 189 11.84 1.73 -10.59
N ALA A 190 12.05 0.49 -10.14
CA ALA A 190 11.41 -0.67 -10.75
C ALA A 190 9.92 -0.69 -10.40
N VAL A 191 9.60 -0.38 -9.15
CA VAL A 191 8.23 -0.29 -8.64
C VAL A 191 7.40 0.77 -9.38
N LEU A 192 7.93 1.98 -9.57
CA LEU A 192 7.21 3.03 -10.29
C LEU A 192 6.94 2.66 -11.75
N ARG A 193 7.91 2.02 -12.42
CA ARG A 193 7.72 1.52 -13.79
C ARG A 193 6.66 0.42 -13.88
N GLU A 194 6.60 -0.47 -12.90
CA GLU A 194 5.53 -1.47 -12.78
C GLU A 194 4.15 -0.79 -12.66
N GLN A 195 4.05 0.23 -11.80
CA GLN A 195 2.83 1.00 -11.61
C GLN A 195 2.39 1.75 -12.87
N GLU A 196 3.33 2.39 -13.58
CA GLU A 196 3.06 3.05 -14.88
C GLU A 196 2.61 2.04 -15.94
N ALA A 197 3.23 0.86 -16.00
CA ALA A 197 2.84 -0.21 -16.92
C ALA A 197 1.43 -0.74 -16.64
N VAL A 198 1.03 -0.86 -15.37
CA VAL A 198 -0.34 -1.23 -15.00
C VAL A 198 -1.33 -0.10 -15.34
N ALA A 199 -0.99 1.15 -15.04
CA ALA A 199 -1.85 2.30 -15.33
C ALA A 199 -2.11 2.47 -16.84
N SER A 200 -1.08 2.26 -17.67
CA SER A 200 -1.18 2.32 -19.13
C SER A 200 -1.98 1.16 -19.74
N ARG A 201 -2.02 -0.01 -19.10
CA ARG A 201 -2.91 -1.12 -19.48
C ARG A 201 -4.38 -0.86 -19.11
N GLY A 202 -4.65 0.10 -18.21
CA GLY A 202 -5.96 0.39 -17.65
C GLY A 202 -6.85 1.35 -18.45
N VAL A 203 -6.41 1.85 -19.62
CA VAL A 203 -7.24 2.68 -20.50
C VAL A 203 -7.99 1.81 -21.50
N LEU A 204 -8.84 0.90 -21.01
CA LEU A 204 -10.02 0.49 -21.76
C LEU A 204 -11.16 1.29 -21.16
N ALA A 205 -11.52 2.38 -21.84
CA ALA A 205 -12.66 3.21 -21.49
C ALA A 205 -13.89 2.32 -21.26
N ALA A 206 -14.62 2.57 -20.18
CA ALA A 206 -15.95 1.99 -20.01
C ALA A 206 -16.79 2.34 -21.25
N PRO A 207 -17.49 1.38 -21.88
CA PRO A 207 -18.34 1.64 -23.04
C PRO A 207 -19.55 2.46 -22.58
N SER A 208 -19.42 3.78 -22.54
CA SER A 208 -20.50 4.74 -22.27
C SER A 208 -20.31 6.06 -23.02
N GLN A 209 -19.49 6.07 -24.07
CA GLN A 209 -19.24 7.23 -24.93
C GLN A 209 -19.17 6.81 -26.41
N GLN A 210 -20.13 6.01 -26.87
CA GLN A 210 -20.41 5.85 -28.29
C GLN A 210 -21.89 6.13 -28.52
N ASP A 211 -22.24 7.41 -28.51
CA ASP A 211 -23.42 7.94 -29.20
C ASP A 211 -22.95 9.15 -30.01
N GLY A 212 -22.93 8.97 -31.32
CA GLY A 212 -22.57 9.93 -32.34
C GLY A 212 -22.87 9.34 -33.71
#